data_AF-A0A924Q4E2-F1
#
_entry.id   AF-A0A924Q4E2-F1
#
_cell.length_a   1.000
_cell.length_b   1.000
_cell.length_c   1.000
_cell.angle_alpha   90.00
_cell.angle_beta   90.00
_cell.angle_gamma   90.00
#
_symmetry.space_group_name_H-M   'P 1'
#
loop_
_entity.id
_entity.type
_entity.pdbx_description
1 polymer ?
#
loop_
_entity_poly.entity_id
_entity_poly.type
_entity_poly.pdbx_seq_one_letter_code
_entity_poly.pdbx_strand_id
1 'polypeptide(L)'
;MVLLAAKGVQNKDIAVEAGLDRRQVALWRQRFLNGGIDALRKDAPRTGRPATVTAEMESRIVQATSMKSRSTPPTGAPARWLSTWAWVRRPSAGSGKATA
;
A
#
# COMPACT_ATOMS: atom_id res chain seq x y z
N MET A 1 -16.67 -15.77 -6.63
CA MET A 1 -16.19 -17.18 -6.61
C MET A 1 -16.74 -18.05 -5.48
N VAL A 2 -16.66 -17.65 -4.19
CA VAL A 2 -17.01 -18.55 -3.06
C VAL A 2 -18.48 -19.01 -3.11
N LEU A 3 -19.40 -18.12 -3.48
CA LEU A 3 -20.82 -18.47 -3.64
C LEU A 3 -21.07 -19.47 -4.77
N LEU A 4 -20.34 -19.36 -5.89
CA LEU A 4 -20.41 -20.31 -7.00
C LEU A 4 -19.84 -21.67 -6.58
N ALA A 5 -18.73 -21.66 -5.85
CA ALA A 5 -18.15 -22.87 -5.27
C ALA A 5 -19.10 -23.57 -4.30
N ALA A 6 -19.87 -22.82 -3.51
CA ALA A 6 -20.90 -23.35 -2.61
C ALA A 6 -22.09 -23.97 -3.38
N LYS A 7 -22.36 -23.49 -4.59
CA LYS A 7 -23.33 -24.09 -5.53
C LYS A 7 -22.80 -25.32 -6.27
N GLY A 8 -21.59 -25.79 -5.96
CA GLY A 8 -20.98 -26.96 -6.58
C GLY A 8 -20.27 -26.68 -7.93
N VAL A 9 -20.14 -25.42 -8.34
CA VAL A 9 -19.47 -25.07 -9.59
C VAL A 9 -17.96 -25.39 -9.49
N GLN A 10 -17.39 -25.93 -10.57
CA GLN A 10 -15.97 -26.27 -10.61
C GLN A 10 -15.10 -25.02 -10.73
N ASN A 11 -13.88 -25.07 -10.18
CA ASN A 11 -12.96 -23.93 -10.18
C ASN A 11 -12.60 -23.43 -11.59
N LYS A 12 -12.63 -24.30 -12.60
CA LYS A 12 -12.38 -23.93 -14.01
C LYS A 12 -13.49 -23.04 -14.56
N ASP A 13 -14.75 -23.31 -14.23
CA ASP A 13 -15.90 -22.58 -14.74
C ASP A 13 -16.04 -21.25 -13.99
N ILE A 14 -15.78 -21.27 -12.68
CA ILE A 14 -15.68 -20.05 -11.86
C ILE A 14 -14.56 -19.13 -12.36
N ALA A 15 -13.43 -19.69 -12.81
CA ALA A 15 -12.31 -18.91 -13.33
C ALA A 15 -12.71 -18.15 -14.61
N VAL A 16 -13.42 -18.82 -15.52
CA VAL A 16 -13.96 -18.20 -16.73
C VAL A 16 -14.96 -17.10 -16.37
N GLU A 17 -15.93 -17.38 -15.48
CA GLU A 17 -16.97 -16.42 -15.11
C GLU A 17 -16.40 -15.19 -14.37
N ALA A 18 -15.39 -15.39 -13.53
CA ALA A 18 -14.77 -14.31 -12.74
C ALA A 18 -13.62 -13.59 -13.47
N GLY A 19 -13.21 -14.04 -14.65
CA GLY A 19 -12.03 -13.51 -15.35
C GLY A 19 -10.72 -13.70 -14.58
N LEU A 20 -10.60 -14.79 -13.82
CA LEU A 20 -9.44 -15.09 -12.98
C LEU A 20 -8.72 -16.33 -13.47
N ASP A 21 -7.46 -16.50 -13.05
CA ASP A 21 -6.77 -17.76 -13.23
C ASP A 21 -7.33 -18.86 -12.29
N ARG A 22 -7.43 -20.10 -12.78
CA ARG A 22 -7.95 -21.25 -12.02
C ARG A 22 -7.20 -21.47 -10.70
N ARG A 23 -5.90 -21.18 -10.65
CA ARG A 23 -5.05 -21.32 -9.45
C ARG A 23 -5.39 -20.25 -8.42
N GLN A 24 -5.76 -19.05 -8.85
CA GLN A 24 -6.28 -18.01 -7.95
C GLN A 24 -7.60 -18.45 -7.33
N VAL A 25 -8.54 -18.97 -8.12
CA VAL A 25 -9.82 -19.49 -7.59
C VAL A 25 -9.58 -20.59 -6.55
N ALA A 26 -8.67 -21.52 -6.82
CA ALA A 26 -8.31 -22.58 -5.88
C ALA A 26 -7.71 -22.03 -4.57
N LEU A 27 -6.78 -21.07 -4.66
CA LEU A 27 -6.15 -20.43 -3.50
C LEU A 27 -7.19 -19.74 -2.61
N TRP A 28 -8.08 -18.95 -3.20
CA TRP A 28 -9.10 -18.22 -2.44
C TRP A 28 -10.12 -19.16 -1.81
N ARG A 29 -10.48 -20.25 -2.50
CA ARG A 29 -11.35 -21.29 -1.94
C ARG A 29 -10.69 -21.98 -0.74
N GLN A 30 -9.41 -22.32 -0.85
CA GLN A 30 -8.66 -22.92 0.25
C GLN A 30 -8.54 -21.96 1.45
N ARG A 31 -8.26 -20.67 1.20
CA ARG A 31 -8.24 -19.65 2.27
C ARG A 31 -9.58 -19.54 2.98
N PHE A 32 -10.68 -19.52 2.21
CA PHE A 32 -12.02 -19.48 2.77
C PHE A 32 -12.33 -20.73 3.60
N LEU A 33 -11.92 -21.93 3.16
CA LEU A 33 -12.10 -23.16 3.95
C LEU A 33 -11.29 -23.13 5.25
N ASN A 34 -10.12 -22.51 5.26
CA ASN A 34 -9.23 -22.48 6.41
C ASN A 34 -9.62 -21.44 7.47
N GLY A 35 -10.25 -20.33 7.10
CA GLY A 35 -10.55 -19.24 8.04
C GLY A 35 -11.71 -18.33 7.64
N GLY A 36 -12.62 -18.84 6.80
CA GLY A 36 -13.84 -18.14 6.40
C GLY A 36 -13.57 -16.79 5.74
N ILE A 37 -14.43 -15.82 6.05
CA ILE A 37 -14.34 -14.45 5.51
C ILE A 37 -13.11 -13.73 6.04
N ASP A 38 -12.69 -13.98 7.28
CA ASP A 38 -11.55 -13.29 7.88
C ASP A 38 -10.24 -13.63 7.18
N ALA A 39 -10.08 -14.88 6.70
CA ALA A 39 -8.94 -15.30 5.88
C ALA A 39 -8.91 -14.67 4.47
N LEU A 40 -10.00 -14.03 4.04
CA LEU A 40 -10.04 -13.26 2.78
C LEU A 40 -9.90 -11.75 3.02
N ARG A 41 -10.19 -11.26 4.23
CA ARG A 41 -10.12 -9.82 4.57
C ARG A 41 -8.69 -9.32 4.68
N LYS A 42 -7.76 -10.17 5.14
CA LYS A 42 -6.36 -9.82 5.33
C LYS A 42 -5.51 -10.54 4.30
N ASP A 43 -4.57 -9.81 3.70
CA ASP A 43 -3.51 -10.43 2.92
C ASP A 43 -2.70 -11.38 3.81
N ALA A 44 -2.40 -12.57 3.29
CA ALA A 44 -1.48 -13.48 3.97
C ALA A 44 -0.15 -12.75 4.19
N PRO A 45 0.52 -12.95 5.35
CA PRO A 45 1.82 -12.36 5.60
C PRO A 45 2.73 -12.61 4.40
N ARG A 46 3.15 -11.55 3.71
CA ARG A 46 4.12 -11.68 2.63
C ARG A 46 5.40 -12.17 3.29
N THR A 47 5.79 -13.40 3.02
CA THR A 47 7.15 -13.88 3.25
C THR A 47 8.05 -13.09 2.31
N GLY A 48 8.38 -11.86 2.71
CA GLY A 48 9.45 -11.10 2.10
C GLY A 48 10.78 -11.77 2.40
N ARG A 49 11.83 -11.38 1.66
CA ARG A 49 13.19 -11.72 2.05
C ARG A 49 13.39 -11.25 3.50
N PRO A 50 13.89 -12.08 4.42
CA PRO A 50 14.21 -11.61 5.77
C PRO A 50 15.11 -10.38 5.66
N ALA A 51 14.78 -9.34 6.41
CA ALA A 51 15.50 -8.08 6.40
C ALA A 51 16.99 -8.37 6.66
N THR A 52 17.83 -8.05 5.68
CA THR A 52 19.30 -8.18 5.81
C THR A 52 19.89 -6.96 6.55
N VAL A 53 19.07 -5.93 6.74
CA VAL A 53 19.44 -4.67 7.37
C VAL A 53 19.12 -4.76 8.86
N THR A 54 20.09 -4.44 9.71
CA THR A 54 19.87 -4.37 11.16
C THR A 54 19.06 -3.13 11.53
N ALA A 55 18.31 -3.17 12.63
CA ALA A 55 17.53 -2.02 13.12
C ALA A 55 18.40 -0.75 13.31
N GLU A 56 19.68 -0.92 13.65
CA GLU A 56 20.66 0.17 13.78
C GLU A 56 21.02 0.78 12.43
N MET A 57 21.12 -0.03 11.38
CA MET A 57 21.36 0.46 10.02
C MET A 57 20.10 1.15 9.47
N GLU A 58 18.91 0.63 9.75
CA GLU A 58 17.66 1.31 9.41
C GLU A 58 17.56 2.68 10.09
N SER A 59 17.84 2.75 11.39
CA SER A 59 17.86 4.00 12.15
C SER A 59 18.87 5.00 11.57
N ARG A 60 20.09 4.55 11.23
CA ARG A 60 21.09 5.40 10.58
C ARG A 60 20.63 5.93 9.21
N ILE A 61 19.99 5.08 8.39
CA ILE A 61 19.46 5.50 7.08
C ILE A 61 18.35 6.53 7.26
N VAL A 62 17.44 6.31 8.20
CA VAL A 62 16.34 7.26 8.50
C VAL A 62 16.91 8.60 8.98
N GLN A 63 17.88 8.60 9.90
CA GLN A 63 18.52 9.82 10.39
C GLN A 63 19.29 10.56 9.29
N ALA A 64 20.10 9.84 8.51
CA ALA A 64 20.86 10.41 7.40
C ALA A 64 19.95 10.98 6.31
N THR A 65 18.79 10.36 6.08
CA THR A 65 17.85 10.79 5.03
C THR A 65 16.93 11.93 5.51
N SER A 66 16.56 11.94 6.80
CA SER A 66 15.69 12.96 7.41
C SER A 66 16.30 14.37 7.37
N MET A 67 17.64 14.48 7.43
CA MET A 67 18.35 15.76 7.31
C MET A 67 18.37 16.33 5.88
N LYS A 68 18.28 15.50 4.83
CA LYS A 68 18.40 15.95 3.43
C LYS A 68 17.10 16.53 2.84
N SER A 69 15.96 16.32 3.51
CA SER A 69 14.66 16.83 3.06
C SER A 69 14.33 18.24 3.57
N ARG A 70 15.13 18.79 4.49
CA ARG A 70 14.85 20.11 5.08
C ARG A 70 15.84 21.11 4.50
N SER A 71 15.33 21.94 3.61
CA SER A 71 15.93 23.20 3.13
C SER A 71 16.83 23.07 1.90
N THR A 72 16.34 23.70 0.82
CA THR A 72 17.06 24.19 -0.37
C THR A 72 16.86 23.34 -1.63
N PRO A 73 16.05 23.81 -2.59
CA PRO A 73 16.11 23.32 -3.97
C PRO A 73 17.54 23.51 -4.51
N PRO A 74 18.10 22.56 -5.27
CA PRO A 74 19.42 22.73 -5.86
C PRO A 74 19.43 23.98 -6.74
N THR A 75 20.41 24.87 -6.53
CA THR A 75 20.65 26.05 -7.37
C THR A 75 20.83 25.59 -8.82
N GLY A 76 19.83 25.86 -9.66
CA GLY A 76 19.78 25.41 -11.06
C GLY A 76 18.60 24.50 -11.44
N ALA A 77 17.62 24.26 -10.56
CA ALA A 77 16.45 23.47 -10.92
C ALA A 77 15.64 24.13 -12.08
N PRO A 78 15.28 23.38 -13.14
CA PRO A 78 14.52 23.92 -14.27
C PRO A 78 13.09 24.31 -13.84
N ALA A 79 12.56 25.39 -14.42
CA ALA A 79 11.29 26.04 -14.04
C ALA A 79 10.08 25.09 -13.88
N ARG A 80 10.08 23.97 -14.63
CA ARG A 80 9.14 22.84 -14.53
C ARG A 80 8.95 22.30 -13.11
N TRP A 81 9.96 22.36 -12.26
CA TRP A 81 9.94 21.78 -10.91
C TRP A 81 9.42 22.75 -9.84
N LEU A 82 9.32 24.05 -10.12
CA LEU A 82 8.87 25.05 -9.14
C LEU A 82 7.38 24.90 -8.78
N SER A 83 6.56 24.33 -9.67
CA SER A 83 5.12 24.09 -9.44
C SER A 83 4.86 23.01 -8.40
N THR A 84 5.71 21.98 -8.32
CA THR A 84 5.59 20.90 -7.34
C THR A 84 5.99 21.36 -5.93
N TRP A 85 6.95 22.28 -5.83
CA TRP A 85 7.41 22.85 -4.55
C TRP A 85 6.52 23.98 -4.01
N ALA A 86 5.72 24.63 -4.87
CA ALA A 86 4.79 25.68 -4.45
C ALA A 86 3.71 25.16 -3.50
N TRP A 87 3.27 23.91 -3.66
CA TRP A 87 2.30 23.24 -2.77
C TRP A 87 2.84 22.98 -1.36
N VAL A 88 4.16 22.82 -1.22
CA VAL A 88 4.83 22.57 0.07
C VAL A 88 4.89 23.84 0.94
N ARG A 89 4.75 25.03 0.33
CA ARG A 89 4.89 26.33 1.02
C ARG A 89 3.54 26.98 1.36
N ARG A 90 2.47 26.20 1.54
CA ARG A 90 1.17 26.74 1.98
C ARG A 90 1.04 26.55 3.49
N PRO A 91 1.10 27.62 4.31
CA PRO A 91 0.88 27.49 5.75
C PRO A 91 -0.58 27.06 5.99
N SER A 92 -0.74 26.06 6.85
CA SER A 92 -2.02 25.64 7.42
C SER A 92 -2.69 26.83 8.11
N ALA A 93 -3.73 27.40 7.50
CA ALA A 93 -4.58 28.40 8.14
C ALA A 93 -5.35 27.72 9.30
N GLY A 94 -4.86 27.94 10.52
CA GLY A 94 -5.54 27.55 11.75
C GLY A 94 -6.71 28.49 12.05
N SER A 95 -7.87 27.88 12.24
CA SER A 95 -9.13 28.46 12.71
C SER A 95 -8.98 29.19 14.05
N GLY A 96 -9.52 30.41 14.15
CA GLY A 96 -9.57 31.22 15.37
C GLY A 96 -10.71 32.24 15.29
N LYS A 97 -11.61 32.18 16.27
CA LYS A 97 -12.98 32.75 16.31
C LYS A 97 -13.03 34.28 16.28
N ALA A 98 -14.09 34.80 15.66
CA ALA A 98 -14.54 36.18 15.78
C ALA A 98 -15.20 36.42 17.15
N THR A 99 -14.77 37.47 17.84
CA THR A 99 -15.54 38.18 18.87
C THR A 99 -15.06 39.63 18.96
N ALA A 100 -16.05 40.50 19.20
CA ALA A 100 -16.04 41.96 19.38
C ALA A 100 -16.13 42.77 18.10
#